data_AF-A0A368EV64-F1
#
_entry.id   AF-A0A368EV64-F1
#
_cell.length_a   1.000
_cell.length_b   1.000
_cell.length_c   1.000
_cell.angle_alpha   90.00
_cell.angle_beta   90.00
_cell.angle_gamma   90.00
#
_symmetry.space_group_name_H-M   'P 1'
#
loop_
_entity.id
_entity.type
_entity.pdbx_description
1 polymer ?
#
loop_
_entity_poly.entity_id
_entity_poly.type
_entity_poly.pdbx_seq_one_letter_code
_entity_poly.pdbx_strand_id
1 'polypeptide(L)'
;MISNIHNIYLRGERAYKNNKFGEAKKHLMSVVEHDTNHYASYLLLFEILNNSQSSQLQQVVKELKRINPAIVLEYKPVPKPKKISKEVNLVTISYIKLMLLQGKIIKAKRSLNTIINHGKTKKQILEAKKILKDLN
;
A
#
# COMPACT_ATOMS: atom_id res chain seq x y z
N MET A 1 4.12 -36.63 -3.40
CA MET A 1 5.58 -36.55 -3.60
C MET A 1 6.13 -35.50 -2.66
N ILE A 2 6.94 -35.89 -1.67
CA ILE A 2 7.70 -34.93 -0.86
C ILE A 2 8.73 -34.32 -1.81
N SER A 3 8.46 -33.14 -2.34
CA SER A 3 9.53 -32.31 -2.89
C SER A 3 10.50 -32.14 -1.73
N ASN A 4 11.73 -32.62 -1.85
CA ASN A 4 12.68 -32.52 -0.75
C ASN A 4 12.98 -31.03 -0.55
N ILE A 5 12.23 -30.38 0.34
CA ILE A 5 12.26 -28.92 0.59
C ILE A 5 13.70 -28.49 0.85
N HIS A 6 14.48 -29.35 1.51
CA HIS A 6 15.91 -29.17 1.71
C HIS A 6 16.71 -29.07 0.40
N ASN A 7 16.42 -29.89 -0.61
CA ASN A 7 17.06 -29.79 -1.92
C ASN A 7 16.70 -28.48 -2.64
N ILE A 8 15.48 -27.96 -2.46
CA ILE A 8 15.07 -26.67 -3.02
C ILE A 8 15.80 -25.54 -2.32
N TYR A 9 15.91 -25.61 -0.99
CA TYR A 9 16.70 -24.67 -0.19
C TYR A 9 18.17 -24.65 -0.65
N LEU A 10 18.81 -25.82 -0.78
CA LEU A 10 20.20 -25.93 -1.25
C LEU A 10 20.40 -25.32 -2.65
N ARG A 11 19.42 -25.46 -3.56
CA ARG A 11 19.45 -24.79 -4.87
C ARG A 11 19.36 -23.27 -4.72
N GLY A 12 18.48 -22.78 -3.85
CA GLY A 12 18.37 -21.35 -3.53
C GLY A 12 19.65 -20.79 -2.92
N GLU A 13 20.26 -21.48 -1.97
CA GLU A 13 21.52 -21.08 -1.34
C GLU A 13 22.69 -21.05 -2.34
N ARG A 14 22.81 -22.06 -3.21
CA ARG A 14 23.81 -22.06 -4.28
C ARG A 14 23.60 -20.91 -5.25
N ALA A 15 22.35 -20.62 -5.64
CA ALA A 15 22.03 -19.48 -6.50
C ALA A 15 22.40 -18.15 -5.83
N TYR A 16 22.17 -18.03 -4.51
CA TYR A 16 22.57 -16.86 -3.73
C TYR A 16 24.10 -16.67 -3.72
N LYS A 17 24.85 -17.74 -3.40
CA LYS A 17 26.33 -17.74 -3.43
C LYS A 17 26.90 -17.40 -4.80
N ASN A 18 26.19 -17.74 -5.87
CA ASN A 18 26.56 -17.43 -7.25
C ASN A 18 26.04 -16.05 -7.74
N ASN A 19 25.55 -15.18 -6.84
CA ASN A 19 24.98 -13.86 -7.13
C ASN A 19 23.75 -13.88 -8.07
N LYS A 20 23.10 -15.03 -8.25
CA LYS A 20 21.86 -15.17 -9.05
C LYS A 20 20.63 -14.88 -8.19
N PHE A 21 20.48 -13.64 -7.75
CA PHE A 21 19.46 -13.24 -6.77
C PHE A 21 18.01 -13.50 -7.21
N GLY A 22 17.70 -13.41 -8.50
CA GLY A 22 16.37 -13.71 -9.03
C GLY A 22 16.00 -15.19 -8.89
N GLU A 23 16.92 -16.09 -9.24
CA GLU A 23 16.73 -17.54 -9.09
C GLU A 23 16.70 -17.94 -7.61
N ALA A 24 17.62 -17.39 -6.80
CA ALA A 24 17.66 -17.62 -5.36
C ALA A 24 16.33 -17.26 -4.71
N LYS A 25 15.78 -16.07 -5.00
CA LYS A 25 14.48 -15.63 -4.49
C LYS A 25 13.37 -16.61 -4.86
N LYS A 26 13.29 -17.06 -6.12
CA LYS A 26 12.26 -18.00 -6.57
C LYS A 26 12.30 -19.30 -5.79
N HIS A 27 13.48 -19.88 -5.61
CA HIS A 27 13.65 -21.12 -4.86
C HIS A 27 13.35 -20.95 -3.36
N LEU A 28 13.83 -19.88 -2.75
CA LEU A 28 13.58 -19.58 -1.34
C LEU A 28 12.11 -19.28 -1.04
N MET A 29 11.40 -18.60 -1.96
CA MET A 29 9.95 -18.39 -1.86
C MET A 29 9.18 -19.71 -1.86
N SER A 30 9.52 -20.62 -2.78
CA SER A 30 8.91 -21.96 -2.81
C SER A 30 9.14 -22.73 -1.50
N VAL A 31 10.31 -22.58 -0.87
CA VAL A 31 10.58 -23.21 0.42
C VAL A 31 9.68 -22.64 1.52
N VAL A 32 9.52 -21.32 1.63
CA VAL A 32 8.69 -20.71 2.69
C VAL A 32 7.18 -20.89 2.45
N GLU A 33 6.76 -21.09 1.20
CA GLU A 33 5.38 -21.49 0.87
C GLU A 33 5.04 -22.89 1.39
N HIS A 34 6.02 -23.80 1.39
CA HIS A 34 5.85 -25.15 1.91
C HIS A 34 6.12 -25.27 3.41
N ASP A 35 7.13 -24.56 3.93
CA ASP A 35 7.50 -24.50 5.34
C ASP A 35 7.62 -23.05 5.81
N THR A 36 6.52 -22.54 6.35
CA THR A 36 6.39 -21.17 6.86
C THR A 36 7.24 -20.89 8.10
N ASN A 37 7.86 -21.91 8.71
CA ASN A 37 8.74 -21.75 9.88
C ASN A 37 10.22 -21.95 9.50
N HIS A 38 10.54 -22.10 8.22
CA HIS A 38 11.91 -22.31 7.78
C HIS A 38 12.76 -21.04 7.86
N TYR A 39 13.34 -20.82 9.04
CA TYR A 39 14.07 -19.60 9.41
C TYR A 39 15.21 -19.24 8.45
N ALA A 40 16.01 -20.22 8.01
CA ALA A 40 17.17 -20.00 7.13
C ALA A 40 16.76 -19.38 5.78
N SER A 41 15.63 -19.83 5.21
CA SER A 41 15.11 -19.23 3.97
C SER A 41 14.70 -17.77 4.15
N TYR A 42 14.07 -17.43 5.27
CA TYR A 42 13.68 -16.06 5.55
C TYR A 42 14.87 -15.12 5.75
N LEU A 43 15.98 -15.60 6.33
CA LEU A 43 17.21 -14.81 6.45
C LEU A 43 17.82 -14.49 5.08
N LEU A 44 17.96 -15.49 4.21
CA LEU A 44 18.47 -15.26 2.85
C LEU A 44 17.53 -14.38 2.03
N LEU A 45 16.21 -14.56 2.16
CA LEU A 45 15.24 -13.65 1.54
C LEU A 45 15.38 -12.22 2.06
N PHE A 46 15.60 -12.03 3.36
CA PHE A 46 15.82 -10.72 3.94
C PHE A 46 17.05 -10.04 3.34
N GLU A 47 18.19 -10.73 3.25
CA GLU A 47 19.41 -10.16 2.65
C GLU A 47 19.19 -9.74 1.19
N ILE A 48 18.57 -10.61 0.38
CA ILE A 48 18.26 -10.33 -1.03
C ILE A 48 17.32 -9.11 -1.15
N LEU A 49 16.27 -9.05 -0.33
CA LEU A 49 15.24 -8.01 -0.40
C LEU A 49 15.71 -6.67 0.19
N ASN A 50 16.59 -6.69 1.18
CA ASN A 50 17.19 -5.51 1.78
C ASN A 50 18.10 -4.80 0.77
N ASN A 51 18.90 -5.56 0.02
CA ASN A 51 19.76 -5.03 -1.04
C ASN A 51 18.95 -4.45 -2.22
N SER A 52 17.78 -5.03 -2.52
CA SER A 52 16.94 -4.61 -3.66
C SER A 52 15.86 -3.58 -3.30
N GLN A 53 15.80 -3.10 -2.05
CA GLN A 53 14.76 -2.17 -1.53
C GLN A 53 13.33 -2.60 -1.90
N SER A 54 13.05 -3.90 -1.83
CA SER A 54 11.77 -4.45 -2.28
C SER A 54 10.64 -4.16 -1.29
N SER A 55 9.44 -3.88 -1.82
CA SER A 55 8.21 -3.73 -1.02
C SER A 55 7.86 -4.99 -0.21
N GLN A 56 8.35 -6.15 -0.61
CA GLN A 56 8.14 -7.44 0.07
C GLN A 56 8.98 -7.60 1.35
N LEU A 57 10.00 -6.75 1.56
CA LEU A 57 10.86 -6.80 2.74
C LEU A 57 10.08 -6.68 4.04
N GLN A 58 9.03 -5.84 4.08
CA GLN A 58 8.20 -5.66 5.27
C GLN A 58 7.49 -6.94 5.70
N GLN A 59 7.04 -7.74 4.73
CA GLN A 59 6.38 -9.02 5.00
C GLN A 59 7.39 -10.03 5.56
N VAL A 60 8.56 -10.14 4.94
CA VAL A 60 9.63 -11.05 5.40
C VAL A 60 10.11 -10.69 6.81
N VAL A 61 10.29 -9.41 7.13
CA VAL A 61 10.65 -8.97 8.48
C VAL A 61 9.57 -9.33 9.50
N LYS A 62 8.29 -9.19 9.15
CA LYS A 62 7.18 -9.56 10.02
C LYS A 62 7.21 -11.05 10.34
N GLU A 63 7.44 -11.89 9.33
CA GLU A 63 7.55 -13.34 9.53
C GLU A 63 8.80 -13.72 10.34
N LEU A 64 9.95 -13.07 10.10
CA LEU A 64 11.17 -13.29 10.91
C LEU A 64 10.94 -12.96 12.39
N LYS A 65 10.26 -11.84 12.69
CA LYS A 65 9.91 -11.47 14.06
C LYS A 65 8.89 -12.41 14.70
N ARG A 66 8.02 -13.05 13.91
CA ARG A 66 7.10 -14.08 14.39
C ARG A 66 7.86 -15.33 14.83
N ILE A 67 8.85 -15.75 14.04
CA ILE A 67 9.65 -16.96 14.32
C ILE A 67 10.62 -16.70 15.47
N ASN A 68 11.30 -15.55 15.47
CA ASN A 68 12.23 -15.15 16.53
C ASN A 68 11.96 -13.70 16.97
N PRO A 69 11.19 -13.49 18.06
CA PRO A 69 10.85 -12.15 18.54
C PRO A 69 12.06 -11.32 19.03
N ALA A 70 13.16 -11.97 19.41
CA ALA A 70 14.35 -11.30 19.93
C ALA A 70 15.28 -10.79 18.81
N ILE A 71 14.96 -11.05 17.54
CA ILE A 71 15.82 -10.66 16.43
C ILE A 71 15.81 -9.13 16.24
N VAL A 72 17.00 -8.53 16.33
CA VAL A 72 17.22 -7.12 15.98
C VAL A 72 17.66 -7.08 14.52
N LEU A 73 16.75 -6.66 13.63
CA LEU A 73 17.02 -6.52 12.20
C LEU A 73 17.21 -5.04 11.86
N GLU A 74 18.39 -4.67 11.40
CA GLU A 74 18.65 -3.35 10.83
C GLU A 74 18.26 -3.34 9.35
N TYR A 75 17.22 -2.60 8.99
CA TYR A 75 16.82 -2.41 7.60
C TYR A 75 16.24 -1.01 7.38
N LYS A 76 16.48 -0.45 6.19
CA LYS A 76 15.86 0.82 5.80
C LYS A 76 14.43 0.54 5.33
N PRO A 77 13.39 1.06 6.01
CA PRO A 77 12.02 0.82 5.58
C PRO A 77 11.80 1.44 4.21
N VAL A 78 11.32 0.64 3.25
CA VAL A 78 10.93 1.15 1.93
C VAL A 78 9.84 2.19 2.12
N PRO A 79 10.02 3.44 1.63
CA PRO A 79 9.03 4.49 1.79
C PRO A 79 7.73 4.05 1.12
N LYS A 80 6.63 4.09 1.88
CA LYS A 80 5.30 3.77 1.33
C LYS A 80 5.04 4.73 0.15
N PRO A 81 4.57 4.23 -1.01
CA PRO A 81 4.20 5.11 -2.11
C PRO A 81 3.14 6.11 -1.61
N LYS A 82 3.39 7.41 -1.81
CA LYS A 82 2.41 8.45 -1.50
C LYS A 82 1.13 8.10 -2.26
N LYS A 83 0.01 7.95 -1.54
CA LYS A 83 -1.31 7.81 -2.18
C LYS A 83 -1.52 9.04 -3.05
N ILE A 84 -1.52 8.87 -4.37
CA ILE A 84 -1.91 9.91 -5.31
C ILE A 84 -3.42 10.08 -5.11
N SER A 85 -3.82 11.07 -4.32
CA SER A 85 -5.23 11.44 -4.22
C SER A 85 -5.63 11.99 -5.59
N LYS A 86 -6.53 11.29 -6.30
CA LYS A 86 -7.13 11.82 -7.53
C LYS A 86 -7.67 13.22 -7.22
N GLU A 87 -7.30 14.20 -8.03
CA GLU A 87 -7.80 15.56 -7.87
C GLU A 87 -9.33 15.51 -8.02
N VAL A 88 -10.04 15.87 -6.96
CA VAL A 88 -11.51 15.87 -6.97
C VAL A 88 -11.94 17.08 -7.80
N ASN A 89 -12.49 16.84 -8.99
CA ASN A 89 -13.04 17.90 -9.83
C ASN A 89 -14.23 18.54 -9.12
N LEU A 90 -13.97 19.70 -8.50
CA LEU A 90 -15.00 20.47 -7.81
C LEU A 90 -15.84 21.24 -8.82
N VAL A 91 -17.15 21.09 -8.67
CA VAL A 91 -18.14 21.88 -9.36
C VAL A 91 -18.12 23.31 -8.80
N THR A 92 -18.29 24.34 -9.64
CA THR A 92 -18.32 25.74 -9.18
C THR A 92 -19.62 26.07 -8.44
N ILE A 93 -19.56 26.97 -7.46
CA ILE A 93 -20.74 27.44 -6.72
C ILE A 93 -21.81 28.01 -7.67
N SER A 94 -21.40 28.74 -8.71
CA SER A 94 -22.33 29.30 -9.71
C SER A 94 -23.15 28.22 -10.41
N TYR A 95 -22.53 27.09 -10.77
CA TYR A 95 -23.22 25.97 -11.39
C TYR A 95 -24.15 25.26 -10.40
N ILE A 96 -23.77 25.16 -9.13
CA ILE A 96 -24.64 24.62 -8.08
C ILE A 96 -25.89 25.49 -7.90
N LYS A 97 -25.75 26.83 -7.89
CA LYS A 97 -26.91 27.76 -7.84
C LYS A 97 -27.85 27.53 -9.03
N LEU A 98 -27.30 27.34 -10.23
CA LEU A 98 -28.09 27.01 -11.41
C LEU A 98 -28.80 25.65 -11.29
N MET A 99 -28.15 24.63 -10.72
CA MET A 99 -28.80 23.34 -10.44
C MET A 99 -29.99 23.47 -9.48
N LEU A 100 -29.90 24.34 -8.47
CA LEU A 100 -31.00 24.62 -7.55
C LEU A 100 -32.18 25.28 -8.26
N LEU A 101 -31.92 26.26 -9.13
CA LEU A 101 -32.96 26.88 -9.96
C LEU A 101 -33.65 25.86 -10.88
N GLN A 102 -32.92 24.86 -11.36
CA GLN A 102 -33.46 23.77 -12.18
C GLN A 102 -34.19 22.68 -11.38
N GLY A 103 -34.39 22.84 -10.06
CA GLY A 103 -35.02 21.84 -9.21
C GLY A 103 -34.18 20.59 -8.95
N LYS A 104 -32.89 20.58 -9.34
CA LYS A 104 -31.98 19.43 -9.17
C LYS A 104 -31.37 19.38 -7.76
N ILE A 105 -32.22 19.44 -6.73
CA ILE A 105 -31.84 19.64 -5.32
C ILE A 105 -30.90 18.54 -4.82
N ILE A 106 -31.18 17.27 -5.12
CA ILE A 106 -30.35 16.12 -4.67
C ILE A 106 -28.93 16.21 -5.22
N LYS A 107 -28.79 16.55 -6.51
CA LYS A 107 -27.48 16.70 -7.16
C LYS A 107 -26.73 17.92 -6.60
N ALA A 108 -27.42 19.02 -6.35
CA ALA A 108 -26.85 20.21 -5.74
C ALA A 108 -26.33 19.95 -4.31
N LYS A 109 -27.12 19.27 -3.45
CA LYS A 109 -26.69 18.90 -2.08
C LYS A 109 -25.43 18.03 -2.09
N ARG A 110 -25.34 17.05 -2.99
CA ARG A 110 -24.14 16.22 -3.16
C ARG A 110 -22.92 17.05 -3.54
N SER A 111 -23.05 17.92 -4.54
CA SER A 111 -21.96 18.81 -4.97
C SER A 111 -21.50 19.78 -3.89
N LEU A 112 -22.43 20.33 -3.08
CA LEU A 112 -22.11 21.19 -1.94
C LEU A 112 -21.29 20.44 -0.88
N ASN A 113 -21.67 19.21 -0.54
CA ASN A 113 -20.91 18.38 0.39
C ASN A 113 -19.50 18.06 -0.13
N THR A 114 -19.35 17.82 -1.43
CA THR A 114 -18.02 17.63 -2.05
C THR A 114 -17.15 18.88 -1.88
N ILE A 115 -17.69 20.09 -2.07
CA ILE A 115 -16.96 21.35 -1.85
C ILE A 115 -16.61 21.53 -0.37
N ILE A 116 -17.49 21.15 0.55
CA ILE A 116 -17.21 21.28 1.99
C ILE A 116 -16.04 20.38 2.41
N ASN A 117 -15.98 19.16 1.86
CA ASN A 117 -14.98 18.16 2.23
C ASN A 117 -13.63 18.35 1.51
N HIS A 118 -13.65 18.86 0.29
CA HIS A 118 -12.47 18.90 -0.58
C HIS A 118 -12.15 20.30 -1.15
N GLY A 119 -12.86 21.34 -0.70
CA GLY A 119 -12.74 22.72 -1.18
C GLY A 119 -11.33 23.30 -1.01
N LYS A 120 -10.84 24.00 -2.04
CA LYS A 120 -9.50 24.63 -2.03
C LYS A 120 -9.45 25.91 -1.19
N THR A 121 -10.56 26.63 -1.02
CA THR A 121 -10.59 27.94 -0.33
C THR A 121 -11.64 28.00 0.77
N LYS A 122 -11.30 28.64 1.90
CA LYS A 122 -12.20 28.84 3.05
C LYS A 122 -13.49 29.58 2.66
N LYS A 123 -13.39 30.55 1.75
CA LYS A 123 -14.54 31.33 1.24
C LYS A 123 -15.56 30.44 0.52
N GLN A 124 -15.10 29.56 -0.37
CA GLN A 124 -15.97 28.61 -1.09
C GLN A 124 -16.64 27.62 -0.14
N ILE A 125 -15.90 27.10 0.85
CA ILE A 125 -16.45 26.19 1.86
C ILE A 125 -17.54 26.89 2.69
N LEU A 126 -17.30 28.14 3.10
CA LEU A 126 -18.27 28.90 3.88
C LEU A 126 -19.54 29.20 3.07
N GLU A 127 -19.39 29.56 1.80
CA GLU A 127 -20.52 29.79 0.90
C GLU A 127 -21.32 28.49 0.67
N ALA A 128 -20.64 27.36 0.46
CA ALA A 128 -21.30 26.05 0.32
C ALA A 128 -22.08 25.65 1.58
N LYS A 129 -21.52 25.91 2.78
CA LYS A 129 -22.21 25.66 4.05
C LYS A 129 -23.47 26.51 4.22
N LYS A 130 -23.43 27.79 3.84
CA LYS A 130 -24.59 28.67 3.88
C LYS A 130 -25.71 28.16 2.97
N ILE A 131 -25.39 27.89 1.72
CA ILE A 131 -26.35 27.36 0.74
C ILE A 131 -26.93 26.01 1.22
N LEU A 132 -26.11 25.11 1.77
CA LEU A 132 -26.59 23.84 2.29
C LEU A 132 -27.56 24.02 3.48
N LYS A 133 -27.30 25.00 4.35
CA LYS A 133 -28.16 25.35 5.48
C LYS A 133 -29.51 25.90 5.02
N ASP A 134 -29.52 26.75 4.00
CA ASP A 134 -30.75 27.35 3.44
C ASP A 134 -31.63 26.32 2.69
N LEU A 135 -31.09 25.14 2.38
CA LEU A 135 -31.79 24.03 1.69
C LEU A 135 -32.35 22.96 2.64
N ASN A 136 -32.17 23.12 3.94
CA ASN A 136 -32.67 22.24 4.99
C ASN A 136 -33.76 22.96 5.79
#